data_AF-A0A943CW23-F1
#
_entry.id   AF-A0A943CW23-F1
#
_cell.length_a   1.000
_cell.length_b   1.000
_cell.length_c   1.000
_cell.angle_alpha   90.00
_cell.angle_beta   90.00
_cell.angle_gamma   90.00
#
_symmetry.space_group_name_H-M   'P 1'
#
loop_
_entity.id
_entity.type
_entity.pdbx_description
1 polymer ?
#
loop_
_entity_poly.entity_id
_entity_poly.type
_entity_poly.pdbx_seq_one_letter_code
_entity_poly.pdbx_strand_id
1 'polypeptide(L)'
;MGKFKELYIKYSNLDEEIKKTINSYPQEFITDKNNIRLSLLQYIIRSNNYIYELKAINGTAHLWTWSDFRLESKGRVLSYKTEANIILSQIIEFYNDVDINLLNKYGLEIVKKIK
;
A
#
# COMPACT_ATOMS: atom_id res chain seq x y z
N MET A 1 24.30 -11.53 -11.60
CA MET A 1 24.39 -11.40 -10.12
C MET A 1 24.07 -10.01 -9.55
N GLY A 2 23.94 -8.93 -10.35
CA GLY A 2 23.77 -7.55 -9.82
C GLY A 2 22.40 -7.18 -9.25
N LYS A 3 21.30 -7.43 -9.98
CA LYS A 3 19.94 -6.94 -9.60
C LYS A 3 19.39 -7.49 -8.28
N PHE A 4 19.71 -8.74 -7.94
CA PHE A 4 19.30 -9.36 -6.67
C PHE A 4 20.03 -8.75 -5.48
N LYS A 5 21.32 -8.43 -5.64
CA LYS A 5 22.12 -7.80 -4.59
C LYS A 5 21.60 -6.39 -4.29
N GLU A 6 21.20 -5.63 -5.31
CA GLU A 6 20.62 -4.29 -5.14
C GLU A 6 19.25 -4.31 -4.45
N LEU A 7 18.36 -5.24 -4.83
CA LEU A 7 17.07 -5.43 -4.14
C LEU A 7 17.26 -5.83 -2.68
N TYR A 8 18.24 -6.70 -2.42
CA TYR A 8 18.57 -7.12 -1.07
C TYR A 8 19.13 -5.97 -0.22
N ILE A 9 20.01 -5.13 -0.77
CA ILE A 9 20.53 -3.95 -0.06
C ILE A 9 19.39 -2.97 0.26
N LYS A 10 18.51 -2.68 -0.71
CA LYS A 10 17.35 -1.81 -0.49
C LYS A 10 16.38 -2.39 0.53
N TYR A 11 16.17 -3.71 0.51
CA TYR A 11 15.38 -4.39 1.53
C TYR A 11 16.05 -4.27 2.90
N SER A 12 17.32 -4.60 3.03
CA SER A 12 18.04 -4.54 4.30
C SER A 12 18.01 -3.14 4.91
N ASN A 13 18.05 -2.09 4.09
CA ASN A 13 17.96 -0.70 4.51
C ASN A 13 16.55 -0.19 4.84
N LEU A 14 15.48 -0.96 4.56
CA LEU A 14 14.14 -0.60 5.03
C LEU A 14 14.06 -0.73 6.55
N ASP A 15 13.32 0.18 7.17
CA ASP A 15 12.99 0.13 8.59
C ASP A 15 12.32 -1.22 8.96
N GLU A 16 12.67 -1.79 10.12
CA GLU A 16 12.13 -3.07 10.57
C GLU A 16 10.61 -3.04 10.73
N GLU A 17 10.04 -1.92 11.16
CA GLU A 17 8.59 -1.79 11.28
C GLU A 17 7.91 -1.80 9.91
N ILE A 18 8.51 -1.16 8.91
CA ILE A 18 7.97 -1.16 7.54
C ILE A 18 8.02 -2.58 6.97
N LYS A 19 9.11 -3.32 7.21
CA LYS A 19 9.20 -4.74 6.83
C LYS A 19 8.11 -5.57 7.50
N LYS A 20 7.89 -5.41 8.81
CA LYS A 20 6.83 -6.09 9.56
C LYS A 20 5.45 -5.75 9.01
N THR A 21 5.18 -4.47 8.73
CA THR A 21 3.94 -4.03 8.10
C THR A 21 3.73 -4.74 6.77
N ILE A 22 4.67 -4.67 5.83
CA ILE A 22 4.53 -5.30 4.51
C ILE A 22 4.34 -6.81 4.62
N ASN A 23 5.12 -7.48 5.48
CA ASN A 23 5.06 -8.94 5.67
C ASN A 23 3.74 -9.40 6.33
N SER A 24 3.04 -8.53 7.02
CA SER A 24 1.72 -8.83 7.61
C SER A 24 0.58 -8.82 6.59
N TYR A 25 0.83 -8.37 5.35
CA TYR A 25 -0.13 -8.45 4.25
C TYR A 25 0.06 -9.72 3.42
N PRO A 26 -1.00 -10.18 2.74
CA PRO A 26 -0.88 -11.20 1.71
C PRO A 26 0.25 -10.84 0.73
N GLN A 27 1.23 -11.73 0.58
CA GLN A 27 2.36 -11.55 -0.33
C GLN A 27 1.93 -11.86 -1.78
N GLU A 28 0.96 -11.10 -2.27
CA GLU A 28 0.44 -11.23 -3.61
C GLU A 28 1.48 -10.78 -4.64
N PHE A 29 1.30 -11.30 -5.85
CA PHE A 29 2.12 -10.91 -6.98
C PHE A 29 1.48 -9.73 -7.69
N ILE A 30 2.25 -8.65 -7.82
CA ILE A 30 1.84 -7.42 -8.48
C ILE A 30 2.61 -7.31 -9.79
N THR A 31 1.87 -7.05 -10.86
CA THR A 31 2.45 -6.77 -12.17
C THR A 31 2.85 -5.30 -12.24
N ASP A 32 4.13 -5.05 -12.53
CA ASP A 32 4.65 -3.70 -12.75
C ASP A 32 4.30 -3.18 -14.17
N LYS A 33 4.63 -1.92 -14.43
CA LYS A 33 4.41 -1.27 -15.75
C LYS A 33 5.13 -1.93 -16.93
N ASN A 34 6.10 -2.81 -16.67
CA ASN A 34 6.85 -3.55 -17.68
C ASN A 34 6.35 -5.00 -17.81
N ASN A 35 5.17 -5.31 -17.27
CA ASN A 35 4.61 -6.65 -17.20
C ASN A 35 5.46 -7.66 -16.40
N ILE A 36 6.29 -7.18 -15.49
CA ILE A 36 7.09 -8.05 -14.62
C ILE A 36 6.27 -8.37 -13.37
N ARG A 37 6.13 -9.66 -13.10
CA ARG A 37 5.48 -10.18 -11.89
C ARG A 37 6.44 -10.10 -10.70
N LEU A 38 6.11 -9.30 -9.71
CA LEU A 38 6.92 -9.06 -8.51
C LEU A 38 6.12 -9.40 -7.25
N SER A 39 6.77 -9.81 -6.17
CA SER A 39 6.08 -9.82 -4.86
C SER A 39 5.75 -8.40 -4.42
N LEU A 40 4.74 -8.24 -3.56
CA LEU A 40 4.38 -6.95 -2.95
C LEU A 40 5.62 -6.19 -2.44
N LEU A 41 6.47 -6.87 -1.68
CA LEU A 41 7.72 -6.31 -1.16
C LEU A 41 8.66 -5.81 -2.27
N GLN A 42 8.90 -6.64 -3.29
CA GLN A 42 9.76 -6.27 -4.42
C GLN A 42 9.19 -5.09 -5.19
N TYR A 43 7.86 -5.02 -5.33
CA TYR A 43 7.16 -3.92 -5.97
C TYR A 43 7.35 -2.62 -5.20
N ILE A 44 7.08 -2.62 -3.89
CA ILE A 44 7.22 -1.43 -3.02
C ILE A 44 8.65 -0.89 -3.06
N ILE A 45 9.65 -1.77 -2.99
CA ILE A 45 11.07 -1.39 -3.05
C ILE A 45 11.41 -0.71 -4.39
N ARG A 46 10.83 -1.20 -5.50
CA ARG A 46 11.10 -0.70 -6.85
C ARG A 46 10.28 0.52 -7.23
N SER A 47 9.09 0.69 -6.67
CA SER A 47 8.20 1.79 -6.99
C SER A 47 8.85 3.12 -6.60
N ASN A 48 8.63 4.18 -7.36
CA ASN A 48 9.03 5.54 -6.97
C ASN A 48 7.84 6.37 -6.46
N ASN A 49 6.68 5.73 -6.31
CA ASN A 49 5.43 6.35 -5.89
C ASN A 49 5.32 6.40 -4.37
N TYR A 50 4.39 7.20 -3.89
CA TYR A 50 4.04 7.29 -2.48
C TYR A 50 3.19 6.08 -2.10
N ILE A 51 3.55 5.41 -1.00
CA ILE A 51 2.86 4.20 -0.56
C ILE A 51 2.48 4.34 0.89
N TYR A 52 1.18 4.18 1.16
CA TYR A 52 0.61 4.34 2.48
C TYR A 52 -0.18 3.09 2.87
N GLU A 53 -0.09 2.72 4.15
CA GLU A 53 -1.10 1.90 4.80
C GLU A 53 -2.21 2.84 5.30
N LEU A 54 -3.44 2.61 4.82
CA LEU A 54 -4.62 3.36 5.21
C LEU A 54 -5.62 2.46 5.92
N LYS A 55 -6.37 3.01 6.87
CA LYS A 55 -7.49 2.34 7.53
C LYS A 55 -8.67 3.29 7.69
N ALA A 56 -9.84 2.74 8.01
CA ALA A 56 -11.01 3.52 8.40
C ALA A 56 -10.86 4.03 9.84
N ILE A 57 -11.18 5.30 10.08
CA ILE A 57 -11.10 5.94 11.41
C ILE A 57 -12.01 5.23 12.42
N ASN A 58 -13.25 4.93 12.00
CA ASN A 58 -14.25 4.29 12.85
C ASN A 58 -14.14 2.75 12.86
N GLY A 59 -12.97 2.21 12.49
CA GLY A 59 -12.70 0.78 12.43
C GLY A 59 -13.33 0.03 11.26
N THR A 60 -14.37 0.59 10.63
CA THR A 60 -15.02 0.01 9.44
C THR A 60 -15.36 1.11 8.44
N ALA A 61 -15.10 0.83 7.16
CA ALA A 61 -15.61 1.63 6.05
C ALA A 61 -16.25 0.69 5.04
N HIS A 62 -17.38 1.11 4.46
CA HIS A 62 -18.05 0.31 3.46
C HIS A 62 -17.19 0.15 2.20
N LEU A 63 -17.42 -0.92 1.43
CA LEU A 63 -16.67 -1.21 0.21
C LEU A 63 -16.75 -0.06 -0.82
N TRP A 64 -17.90 0.60 -0.93
CA TRP A 64 -18.10 1.77 -1.81
C TRP A 64 -17.20 2.93 -1.40
N THR A 65 -17.03 3.21 -0.10
CA THR A 65 -16.13 4.25 0.43
C THR A 65 -14.71 4.06 -0.09
N TRP A 66 -14.20 2.84 -0.05
CA TRP A 66 -12.88 2.52 -0.59
C TRP A 66 -12.82 2.66 -2.11
N SER A 67 -13.89 2.29 -2.82
CA SER A 67 -13.96 2.43 -4.27
C SER A 67 -13.96 3.89 -4.71
N ASP A 68 -14.81 4.70 -4.10
CA ASP A 68 -14.96 6.13 -4.39
C ASP A 68 -13.68 6.89 -4.06
N PHE A 69 -13.09 6.62 -2.90
CA PHE A 69 -11.80 7.19 -2.52
C PHE A 69 -10.72 6.89 -3.55
N ARG A 70 -10.61 5.65 -4.05
CA ARG A 70 -9.60 5.28 -5.06
C ARG A 70 -9.80 5.98 -6.39
N LEU A 71 -11.05 6.13 -6.82
CA LEU A 71 -11.37 6.82 -8.06
C LEU A 71 -10.98 8.30 -7.97
N GLU A 72 -11.28 8.95 -6.85
CA GLU A 72 -10.98 10.38 -6.65
C GLU A 72 -9.48 10.63 -6.40
N SER A 73 -8.85 9.79 -5.58
CA SER A 73 -7.41 9.89 -5.28
C SER A 73 -6.50 9.36 -6.39
N LYS A 74 -7.07 8.66 -7.39
CA LYS A 74 -6.34 7.89 -8.41
C LYS A 74 -5.35 6.89 -7.81
N GLY A 75 -5.68 6.36 -6.63
CA GLY A 75 -4.85 5.41 -5.89
C GLY A 75 -4.96 3.98 -6.44
N ARG A 76 -3.83 3.27 -6.48
CA ARG A 76 -3.76 1.85 -6.85
C ARG A 76 -3.63 0.98 -5.60
N VAL A 77 -4.56 0.06 -5.39
CA VAL A 77 -4.45 -0.92 -4.29
C VAL A 77 -3.35 -1.92 -4.62
N LEU A 78 -2.44 -2.09 -3.66
CA LEU A 78 -1.38 -3.09 -3.74
C LEU A 78 -1.74 -4.35 -2.93
N SER A 79 -2.34 -4.19 -1.76
CA SER A 79 -2.83 -5.28 -0.92
C SER A 79 -3.81 -4.77 0.12
N TYR A 80 -4.60 -5.66 0.73
CA TYR A 80 -5.57 -5.31 1.77
C TYR A 80 -5.69 -6.42 2.82
N LYS A 81 -6.11 -6.03 4.03
CA LYS A 81 -6.49 -6.95 5.12
C LYS A 81 -7.99 -6.93 5.30
N THR A 82 -8.57 -8.10 5.50
CA THR A 82 -10.01 -8.25 5.78
C THR A 82 -10.24 -9.12 7.00
N GLU A 83 -11.35 -8.86 7.68
CA GLU A 83 -11.92 -9.70 8.74
C GLU A 83 -13.44 -9.70 8.57
N ALA A 84 -14.07 -10.88 8.56
CA ALA A 84 -15.53 -11.04 8.45
C ALA A 84 -16.20 -10.16 7.36
N ASN A 85 -15.59 -10.08 6.17
CA ASN A 85 -16.00 -9.27 5.01
C ASN A 85 -15.82 -7.75 5.13
N ILE A 86 -15.11 -7.28 6.16
CA ILE A 86 -14.79 -5.88 6.36
C ILE A 86 -13.31 -5.65 6.03
N ILE A 87 -13.02 -4.59 5.30
CA ILE A 87 -11.64 -4.18 5.04
C ILE A 87 -11.11 -3.43 6.28
N LEU A 88 -10.09 -4.00 6.92
CA LEU A 88 -9.42 -3.40 8.07
C LEU A 88 -8.44 -2.32 7.64
N SER A 89 -7.61 -2.61 6.63
CA SER A 89 -6.66 -1.66 6.08
C SER A 89 -6.24 -2.03 4.65
N GLN A 90 -5.77 -1.05 3.90
CA GLN A 90 -5.26 -1.21 2.54
C GLN A 90 -3.88 -0.57 2.39
N ILE A 91 -2.98 -1.25 1.68
CA ILE A 91 -1.77 -0.62 1.13
C ILE A 91 -2.15 -0.03 -0.22
N ILE A 92 -2.04 1.29 -0.35
CA ILE A 92 -2.38 2.02 -1.56
C ILE A 92 -1.19 2.84 -2.04
N GLU A 93 -0.97 2.80 -3.34
CA GLU A 93 0.04 3.55 -4.06
C GLU A 93 -0.57 4.79 -4.73
N PHE A 94 0.12 5.92 -4.64
CA PHE A 94 -0.28 7.19 -5.22
C PHE A 94 0.89 7.84 -5.98
N TYR A 95 0.56 8.51 -7.08
CA TYR A 95 1.55 9.25 -7.86
C TYR A 95 2.10 10.47 -7.11
N ASN A 96 1.24 11.14 -6.34
CA ASN A 96 1.57 12.28 -5.48
C ASN A 96 1.30 11.92 -4.02
N ASP A 97 1.71 12.80 -3.09
CA ASP A 97 1.33 12.66 -1.69
C ASP A 97 -0.19 12.64 -1.52
N VAL A 98 -0.68 11.93 -0.51
CA VAL A 98 -2.11 11.73 -0.28
C VAL A 98 -2.74 12.99 0.31
N ASP A 99 -3.87 13.41 -0.26
CA ASP A 99 -4.60 14.59 0.24
C ASP A 99 -5.32 14.26 1.55
N ILE A 100 -4.94 14.96 2.62
CA ILE A 100 -5.53 14.82 3.96
C ILE A 100 -7.02 15.19 3.96
N ASN A 101 -7.43 16.19 3.17
CA ASN A 101 -8.84 16.58 3.08
C ASN A 101 -9.67 15.47 2.45
N LEU A 102 -9.08 14.78 1.46
CA LEU A 102 -9.71 13.64 0.81
C LEU A 102 -9.83 12.45 1.76
N LEU A 103 -8.79 12.16 2.55
CA LEU A 103 -8.86 11.14 3.60
C LEU A 103 -9.98 11.43 4.61
N ASN A 104 -10.05 12.66 5.10
CA ASN A 104 -11.09 13.10 6.04
C ASN A 104 -12.50 12.98 5.44
N LYS A 105 -12.69 13.35 4.17
CA LYS A 105 -13.97 13.22 3.45
C LYS A 105 -14.49 11.78 3.46
N TYR A 106 -13.60 10.80 3.37
CA TYR A 106 -13.96 9.38 3.34
C TYR A 106 -13.81 8.67 4.69
N GLY A 107 -13.51 9.41 5.77
CA GLY A 107 -13.31 8.84 7.11
C GLY A 107 -12.14 7.85 7.16
N LEU A 108 -11.07 8.14 6.41
CA LEU A 108 -9.85 7.33 6.33
C LEU A 108 -8.70 8.05 7.03
N GLU A 109 -7.73 7.27 7.51
CA GLU A 109 -6.50 7.79 8.10
C GLU A 109 -5.27 7.01 7.63
N ILE A 110 -4.11 7.67 7.69
CA ILE A 110 -2.81 7.07 7.42
C ILE A 110 -2.35 6.35 8.68
N VAL A 111 -2.17 5.03 8.58
CA VAL A 111 -1.54 4.23 9.63
C VAL A 111 -0.02 4.39 9.56
N LYS A 112 0.52 4.28 8.35
CA LYS A 112 1.96 4.33 8.13
C LYS A 112 2.32 4.81 6.73
N LYS A 113 3.32 5.68 6.64
CA LYS A 113 4.02 5.98 5.40
C LYS A 113 5.08 4.91 5.16
N ILE A 114 4.89 4.13 4.10
CA ILE A 114 5.80 3.06 3.70
C ILE A 114 6.90 3.61 2.80
N LYS A 115 6.55 4.57 1.94
CA LYS A 115 7.46 5.26 1.00
C LYS A 115 6.90 6.64 0.68
#